data_AF-A0A6A7APT3-F1
#
_entry.id   AF-A0A6A7APT3-F1
#
_cell.length_a   1.000
_cell.length_b   1.000
_cell.length_c   1.000
_cell.angle_alpha   90.00
_cell.angle_beta   90.00
_cell.angle_gamma   90.00
#
_symmetry.space_group_name_H-M   'P 1'
#
loop_
_entity.id
_entity.type
_entity.pdbx_description
1 polymer ?
#
loop_
_entity_poly.entity_id
_entity_poly.type
_entity_poly.pdbx_seq_one_letter_code
_entity_poly.pdbx_strand_id
1 'polypeptide(L)'
;MQLPRDFSTPPTALDHFRRLLVLDEVLLTGQALRDVIVFDFNGAQPASGALGGTTKAADTQTYPYSAGLDLSMTVVNLKPCGINTPHIHPRAAELLILIEGSNVRFGSIVENGLVKPGENQEIAGVLNRFEMTAFSQGSMHYQFNDGCQDAVLVAALGSGNPGTNQMTNLFHLNSGVVNTTLGAPSSIDGSNVDEFRKSIPANLAQDVKSCLARCGPR
;
A
#
# COMPACT_ATOMS: atom_id res chain seq x y z
N MET A 1 42.66 -6.97 1.90
CA MET A 1 41.68 -6.08 1.24
C MET A 1 40.86 -5.44 2.35
N GLN A 2 41.21 -4.22 2.73
CA GLN A 2 40.67 -3.54 3.91
C GLN A 2 39.51 -2.65 3.44
N LEU A 3 38.31 -2.91 3.92
CA LEU A 3 37.15 -2.04 3.67
C LEU A 3 37.35 -0.76 4.50
N PRO A 4 37.42 0.44 3.90
CA PRO A 4 37.34 1.67 4.66
C PRO A 4 35.91 2.19 4.55
N ARG A 5 35.10 2.00 5.60
CA ARG A 5 34.05 2.96 5.95
C ARG A 5 34.04 3.11 7.46
N ASP A 6 34.56 4.24 7.89
CA ASP A 6 34.37 4.75 9.23
C ASP A 6 32.86 4.94 9.46
N PHE A 7 32.28 4.16 10.39
CA PHE A 7 30.92 4.32 10.89
C PHE A 7 30.92 5.27 12.09
N SER A 8 31.68 6.36 12.04
CA SER A 8 31.76 7.33 13.12
C SER A 8 30.42 8.04 13.29
N THR A 9 29.63 7.53 14.24
CA THR A 9 28.37 8.08 14.79
C THR A 9 27.31 8.49 13.74
N PRO A 10 26.15 7.81 13.68
CA PRO A 10 25.05 8.27 12.83
C PRO A 10 24.68 9.72 13.18
N PRO A 11 24.40 10.57 12.17
CA PRO A 11 24.07 11.98 12.40
C PRO A 11 22.87 12.09 13.35
N THR A 12 22.91 13.09 14.23
CA THR A 12 21.79 13.36 15.14
C THR A 12 20.57 13.85 14.36
N ALA A 13 19.39 13.83 14.99
CA ALA A 13 18.20 14.46 14.42
C ALA A 13 18.45 15.96 14.11
N LEU A 14 19.23 16.65 14.94
CA LEU A 14 19.59 18.05 14.70
C LEU A 14 20.50 18.21 13.47
N ASP A 15 21.46 17.31 13.26
CA ASP A 15 22.33 17.33 12.07
C ASP A 15 21.51 17.10 10.80
N HIS A 16 20.52 16.22 10.86
CA HIS A 16 19.56 16.01 9.76
C HIS A 16 18.79 17.28 9.43
N PHE A 17 18.17 17.92 10.43
CA PHE A 17 17.42 19.17 10.21
C PHE A 17 18.31 20.31 9.75
N ARG A 18 19.54 20.44 10.25
CA ARG A 18 20.50 21.45 9.78
C ARG A 18 20.82 21.25 8.30
N ARG A 19 21.08 20.01 7.87
CA ARG A 19 21.34 19.69 6.45
C ARG A 19 20.17 20.01 5.54
N LEU A 20 18.94 19.86 6.04
CA LEU A 20 17.72 20.10 5.24
C LEU A 20 17.26 21.56 5.24
N LEU A 21 17.39 22.26 6.37
CA LEU A 21 16.70 23.53 6.61
C LEU A 21 17.62 24.74 6.66
N VAL A 22 18.94 24.55 6.69
CA VAL A 22 19.90 25.63 6.94
C VAL A 22 20.92 25.72 5.81
N LEU A 23 21.16 26.95 5.32
CA LEU A 23 22.22 27.30 4.39
C LEU A 23 23.01 28.46 4.99
N ASP A 24 24.34 28.34 5.08
CA ASP A 24 25.23 29.33 5.68
C ASP A 24 24.78 29.78 7.09
N GLU A 25 24.39 28.81 7.93
CA GLU A 25 23.90 29.02 9.30
C GLU A 25 22.57 29.79 9.42
N VAL A 26 21.92 30.10 8.30
CA VAL A 26 20.61 30.77 8.24
C VAL A 26 19.54 29.79 7.77
N LEU A 27 18.35 29.86 8.39
CA LEU A 27 17.19 29.07 7.97
C LEU A 27 16.80 29.42 6.52
N LEU A 28 16.49 28.42 5.71
CA LEU A 28 15.85 28.61 4.42
C LEU A 28 14.55 29.41 4.59
N THR A 29 14.20 30.22 3.61
CA THR A 29 12.95 30.99 3.60
C THR A 29 12.26 30.89 2.24
N GLY A 30 11.00 31.32 2.17
CA GLY A 30 10.23 31.35 0.92
C GLY A 30 10.10 29.97 0.27
N GLN A 31 10.31 29.91 -1.05
CA GLN A 31 10.14 28.68 -1.82
C GLN A 31 11.15 27.59 -1.43
N ALA A 32 12.40 27.96 -1.16
CA ALA A 32 13.44 27.00 -0.78
C ALA A 32 13.09 26.24 0.51
N LEU A 33 12.49 26.93 1.49
CA LEU A 33 11.97 26.27 2.69
C LEU A 33 10.77 25.39 2.36
N ARG A 34 9.81 25.91 1.58
CA ARG A 34 8.58 25.21 1.22
C ARG A 34 8.88 23.88 0.52
N ASP A 35 9.86 23.85 -0.38
CA ASP A 35 10.26 22.64 -1.12
C ASP A 35 10.75 21.51 -0.21
N VAL A 36 11.17 21.84 1.01
CA VAL A 36 11.63 20.86 2.01
C VAL A 36 10.52 20.46 2.99
N ILE A 37 9.70 21.41 3.44
CA ILE A 37 8.74 21.19 4.55
C ILE A 37 7.29 20.94 4.12
N VAL A 38 7.00 20.99 2.81
CA VAL A 38 5.65 20.72 2.27
C VAL A 38 5.73 19.59 1.27
N PHE A 39 5.06 18.48 1.58
CA PHE A 39 4.82 17.43 0.60
C PHE A 39 3.51 17.66 -0.14
N ASP A 40 3.57 17.69 -1.48
CA ASP A 40 2.39 17.84 -2.32
C ASP A 40 1.88 16.46 -2.76
N PHE A 41 0.68 16.05 -2.34
CA PHE A 41 0.06 14.79 -2.76
C PHE A 41 -0.60 14.85 -4.16
N ASN A 42 -0.66 16.02 -4.81
CA ASN A 42 -1.27 16.16 -6.13
C ASN A 42 -0.43 15.53 -7.25
N GLY A 43 -1.07 15.31 -8.41
CA GLY A 43 -0.39 14.86 -9.63
C GLY A 43 0.18 13.44 -9.56
N ALA A 44 -0.38 12.58 -8.69
CA ALA A 44 -0.03 11.17 -8.63
C ALA A 44 -0.21 10.51 -10.01
N GLN A 45 0.76 9.68 -10.40
CA GLN A 45 0.73 8.97 -11.69
C GLN A 45 0.41 7.49 -11.45
N PRO A 46 -0.38 6.85 -12.33
CA PRO A 46 -0.60 5.41 -12.23
C PRO A 46 0.70 4.66 -12.50
N ALA A 47 0.84 3.48 -11.88
CA ALA A 47 1.88 2.55 -12.29
C ALA A 47 1.68 2.15 -13.77
N SER A 48 2.77 1.77 -14.45
CA SER A 48 2.70 1.39 -15.87
C SER A 48 1.67 0.27 -16.09
N GLY A 49 0.67 0.52 -16.94
CA GLY A 49 -0.42 -0.40 -17.23
C GLY A 49 -1.51 -0.49 -16.15
N ALA A 50 -1.43 0.28 -15.07
CA ALA A 50 -2.45 0.29 -14.03
C ALA A 50 -3.66 1.14 -14.42
N LEU A 51 -4.84 0.54 -14.35
CA LEU A 51 -6.14 1.20 -14.60
C LEU A 51 -6.98 1.36 -13.33
N GLY A 52 -6.48 0.88 -12.19
CA GLY A 52 -7.23 0.80 -10.93
C GLY A 52 -7.21 2.08 -10.09
N GLY A 53 -6.29 3.02 -10.39
CA GLY A 53 -6.05 4.15 -9.53
C GLY A 53 -4.59 4.63 -9.54
N THR A 54 -4.29 5.51 -8.60
CA THR A 54 -2.94 6.07 -8.36
C THR A 54 -2.65 6.10 -6.87
N THR A 55 -1.37 5.99 -6.52
CA THR A 55 -0.91 6.19 -5.14
C THR A 55 0.24 7.20 -5.12
N LYS A 56 0.34 7.97 -4.03
CA LYS A 56 1.49 8.84 -3.78
C LYS A 56 1.83 8.80 -2.30
N ALA A 57 3.05 8.38 -2.00
CA ALA A 57 3.55 8.21 -0.64
C ALA A 57 4.52 9.33 -0.25
N ALA A 58 4.37 9.83 0.97
CA ALA A 58 5.30 10.68 1.69
C ALA A 58 5.99 9.82 2.75
N ASP A 59 7.15 9.27 2.41
CA ASP A 59 7.99 8.45 3.27
C ASP A 59 9.40 9.03 3.34
N THR A 60 10.33 8.39 4.05
CA THR A 60 11.70 8.93 4.17
C THR A 60 12.47 9.03 2.84
N GLN A 61 12.01 8.36 1.78
CA GLN A 61 12.63 8.44 0.45
C GLN A 61 12.09 9.63 -0.35
N THR A 62 10.79 9.88 -0.30
CA THR A 62 10.13 10.95 -1.09
C THR A 62 9.96 12.26 -0.32
N TYR A 63 9.98 12.21 1.02
CA TYR A 63 9.83 13.35 1.91
C TYR A 63 10.86 13.31 3.05
N PRO A 64 12.13 13.68 2.80
CA PRO A 64 13.20 13.56 3.79
C PRO A 64 12.96 14.29 5.11
N TYR A 65 12.10 15.31 5.12
CA TYR A 65 11.72 16.04 6.33
C TYR A 65 11.00 15.15 7.36
N SER A 66 10.33 14.07 6.94
CA SER A 66 9.70 13.12 7.87
C SER A 66 10.67 12.13 8.51
N ALA A 67 11.95 12.13 8.13
CA ALA A 67 12.92 11.23 8.74
C ALA A 67 13.08 11.52 10.24
N GLY A 68 12.93 10.48 11.06
CA GLY A 68 12.93 10.57 12.52
C GLY A 68 11.56 10.83 13.16
N LEU A 69 10.49 11.01 12.37
CA LEU A 69 9.11 11.05 12.90
C LEU A 69 8.50 9.66 13.11
N ASP A 70 9.13 8.62 12.54
CA ASP A 70 8.61 7.25 12.50
C ASP A 70 7.17 7.16 11.98
N LEU A 71 6.81 8.05 11.06
CA LEU A 71 5.50 8.13 10.42
C LEU A 71 5.66 8.38 8.92
N SER A 72 4.77 7.80 8.14
CA SER A 72 4.61 8.11 6.71
C SER A 72 3.12 8.17 6.37
N MET A 73 2.83 8.74 5.21
CA MET A 73 1.46 8.91 4.74
C MET A 73 1.36 8.58 3.25
N THR A 74 0.28 7.93 2.86
CA THR A 74 -0.01 7.66 1.45
C THR A 74 -1.42 8.11 1.11
N VAL A 75 -1.57 8.83 0.00
CA VAL A 75 -2.88 9.12 -0.60
C VAL A 75 -3.11 8.12 -1.74
N VAL A 76 -4.26 7.44 -1.69
CA VAL A 76 -4.69 6.44 -2.66
C VAL A 76 -5.95 6.96 -3.35
N ASN A 77 -5.90 7.12 -4.67
CA ASN A 77 -7.09 7.36 -5.48
C ASN A 77 -7.45 6.05 -6.20
N LEU A 78 -8.63 5.51 -5.94
CA LEU A 78 -9.18 4.35 -6.63
C LEU A 78 -10.24 4.81 -7.63
N LYS A 79 -10.05 4.45 -8.90
CA LYS A 79 -11.06 4.62 -9.94
C LYS A 79 -12.27 3.71 -9.70
N PRO A 80 -13.42 3.93 -10.37
CA PRO A 80 -14.55 3.00 -10.32
C PRO A 80 -14.10 1.57 -10.55
N CYS A 81 -14.57 0.67 -9.67
CA CYS A 81 -14.20 -0.75 -9.67
C CYS A 81 -12.69 -1.01 -9.50
N GLY A 82 -11.91 -0.02 -9.06
CA GLY A 82 -10.47 -0.09 -8.85
C GLY A 82 -10.12 -0.86 -7.57
N ILE A 83 -9.03 -1.62 -7.63
CA ILE A 83 -8.52 -2.39 -6.48
C ILE A 83 -7.13 -1.89 -6.13
N ASN A 84 -6.90 -1.59 -4.85
CA ASN A 84 -5.57 -1.67 -4.27
C ASN A 84 -5.33 -3.13 -3.89
N THR A 85 -4.47 -3.79 -4.66
CA THR A 85 -4.33 -5.26 -4.64
C THR A 85 -3.84 -5.76 -3.29
N PRO A 86 -4.11 -7.03 -2.94
CA PRO A 86 -3.62 -7.60 -1.69
C PRO A 86 -2.12 -7.36 -1.50
N HIS A 87 -1.76 -6.77 -0.37
CA HIS A 87 -0.38 -6.43 -0.01
C HIS A 87 -0.18 -6.47 1.51
N ILE A 88 1.07 -6.30 1.93
CA ILE A 88 1.47 -6.11 3.33
C ILE A 88 2.40 -4.90 3.49
N HIS A 89 2.39 -4.33 4.69
CA HIS A 89 3.40 -3.39 5.16
C HIS A 89 4.30 -4.08 6.19
N PRO A 90 5.53 -4.50 5.82
CA PRO A 90 6.38 -5.31 6.70
C PRO A 90 6.87 -4.56 7.95
N ARG A 91 6.87 -3.22 7.93
CA ARG A 91 7.45 -2.38 8.99
C ARG A 91 6.48 -1.38 9.61
N ALA A 92 5.19 -1.42 9.27
CA ALA A 92 4.20 -0.49 9.83
C ALA A 92 2.81 -1.10 9.94
N ALA A 93 2.10 -0.75 11.01
CA ALA A 93 0.64 -0.78 11.03
C ALA A 93 0.09 0.44 10.26
N GLU A 94 -1.16 0.33 9.81
CA GLU A 94 -1.84 1.34 8.99
C GLU A 94 -3.19 1.74 9.59
N LEU A 95 -3.45 3.04 9.62
CA LEU A 95 -4.80 3.60 9.76
C LEU A 95 -5.24 4.15 8.41
N LEU A 96 -6.36 3.67 7.90
CA LEU A 96 -6.86 4.02 6.57
C LEU A 96 -8.24 4.65 6.67
N ILE A 97 -8.36 5.90 6.26
CA ILE A 97 -9.63 6.65 6.22
C ILE A 97 -10.06 6.92 4.78
N LEU A 98 -11.36 6.78 4.49
CA LEU A 98 -11.95 7.23 3.24
C LEU A 98 -12.34 8.71 3.34
N ILE A 99 -11.80 9.58 2.48
CA ILE A 99 -12.09 11.04 2.53
C ILE A 99 -13.00 11.52 1.39
N GLU A 100 -13.06 10.77 0.29
CA GLU A 100 -13.94 11.02 -0.85
C GLU A 100 -14.49 9.68 -1.40
N GLY A 101 -15.74 9.68 -1.88
CA GLY A 101 -16.43 8.48 -2.32
C GLY A 101 -17.20 7.78 -1.21
N SER A 102 -17.67 6.57 -1.51
CA SER A 102 -18.45 5.71 -0.60
C SER A 102 -18.38 4.27 -1.11
N ASN A 103 -18.81 3.31 -0.29
CA ASN A 103 -18.84 1.90 -0.66
C ASN A 103 -17.46 1.33 -1.05
N VAL A 104 -16.40 1.72 -0.32
CA VAL A 104 -15.09 1.08 -0.48
C VAL A 104 -15.04 -0.14 0.41
N ARG A 105 -14.99 -1.32 -0.19
CA ARG A 105 -14.81 -2.59 0.51
C ARG A 105 -13.35 -2.74 0.93
N PHE A 106 -13.12 -3.35 2.07
CA PHE A 106 -11.80 -3.79 2.50
C PHE A 106 -11.88 -5.19 3.07
N GLY A 107 -10.74 -5.88 3.07
CA GLY A 107 -10.57 -7.16 3.75
C GLY A 107 -9.14 -7.35 4.22
N SER A 108 -8.97 -8.12 5.29
CA SER A 108 -7.67 -8.42 5.88
C SER A 108 -7.59 -9.79 6.53
N ILE A 109 -6.39 -10.37 6.54
CA ILE A 109 -6.02 -11.53 7.35
C ILE A 109 -4.84 -11.11 8.24
N VAL A 110 -4.99 -11.30 9.55
CA VAL A 110 -4.02 -10.82 10.55
C VAL A 110 -2.90 -11.83 10.75
N GLU A 111 -3.21 -12.98 11.35
CA GLU A 111 -2.27 -14.08 11.57
C GLU A 111 -3.00 -15.43 11.75
N ASN A 112 -2.23 -16.52 11.74
CA ASN A 112 -2.75 -17.87 11.89
C ASN A 112 -3.44 -18.05 13.25
N GLY A 113 -4.54 -18.80 13.27
CA GLY A 113 -5.23 -19.20 14.50
C GLY A 113 -6.24 -18.19 15.05
N LEU A 114 -6.56 -17.12 14.32
CA LEU A 114 -7.63 -16.18 14.69
C LEU A 114 -8.99 -16.89 14.88
N VAL A 115 -9.28 -17.85 14.01
CA VAL A 115 -10.49 -18.69 14.08
C VAL A 115 -10.13 -20.17 14.02
N LYS A 116 -11.10 -21.04 14.34
CA LYS A 116 -10.92 -22.50 14.31
C LYS A 116 -10.57 -23.00 12.90
N PRO A 117 -9.85 -24.14 12.76
CA PRO A 117 -9.57 -24.73 11.45
C PRO A 117 -10.84 -24.96 10.63
N GLY A 118 -10.83 -24.53 9.38
CA GLY A 118 -11.97 -24.64 8.45
C GLY A 118 -12.92 -23.43 8.43
N GLU A 119 -12.75 -22.46 9.34
CA GLU A 119 -13.54 -21.22 9.35
C GLU A 119 -12.88 -20.11 8.51
N ASN A 120 -13.69 -19.18 7.99
CA ASN A 120 -13.18 -18.02 7.28
C ASN A 120 -12.48 -17.05 8.25
N GLN A 121 -11.23 -16.69 7.98
CA GLN A 121 -10.43 -15.80 8.83
C GLN A 121 -10.45 -14.34 8.37
N GLU A 122 -11.10 -14.02 7.25
CA GLU A 122 -11.12 -12.67 6.68
C GLU A 122 -11.90 -11.70 7.59
N ILE A 123 -11.25 -10.61 7.97
CA ILE A 123 -11.87 -9.43 8.58
C ILE A 123 -12.21 -8.48 7.43
N ALA A 124 -13.47 -8.38 7.08
CA ALA A 124 -13.94 -7.56 5.96
C ALA A 124 -15.03 -6.56 6.37
N GLY A 125 -15.12 -5.47 5.63
CA GLY A 125 -16.10 -4.42 5.86
C GLY A 125 -16.23 -3.46 4.69
N VAL A 126 -17.01 -2.40 4.90
CA VAL A 126 -17.22 -1.31 3.94
C VAL A 126 -16.94 0.00 4.64
N LEU A 127 -16.19 0.88 3.97
CA LEU A 127 -15.98 2.27 4.37
C LEU A 127 -16.85 3.19 3.53
N ASN A 128 -17.51 4.11 4.22
CA ASN A 128 -18.10 5.32 3.68
C ASN A 128 -17.27 6.54 4.08
N ARG A 129 -17.62 7.70 3.54
CA ARG A 129 -16.86 8.92 3.73
C ARG A 129 -16.68 9.25 5.21
N PHE A 130 -15.44 9.54 5.58
CA PHE A 130 -14.95 9.81 6.94
C PHE A 130 -15.03 8.63 7.92
N GLU A 131 -15.19 7.42 7.41
CA GLU A 131 -14.99 6.19 8.19
C GLU A 131 -13.56 5.67 8.00
N MET A 132 -13.04 5.02 9.04
CA MET A 132 -11.68 4.51 9.10
C MET A 132 -11.66 3.04 9.48
N THR A 133 -10.68 2.31 8.94
CA THR A 133 -10.28 0.97 9.39
C THR A 133 -8.79 0.95 9.75
N ALA A 134 -8.33 -0.15 10.32
CA ALA A 134 -6.94 -0.34 10.71
C ALA A 134 -6.41 -1.70 10.24
N PHE A 135 -5.14 -1.74 9.84
CA PHE A 135 -4.44 -2.96 9.47
C PHE A 135 -3.20 -3.12 10.35
N SER A 136 -3.07 -4.28 11.00
CA SER A 136 -1.91 -4.61 11.83
C SER A 136 -0.64 -4.68 10.97
N GLN A 137 0.51 -4.40 11.57
CA GLN A 137 1.79 -4.56 10.88
C GLN A 137 1.95 -5.96 10.31
N GLY A 138 2.30 -6.06 9.02
CA GLY A 138 2.48 -7.33 8.32
C GLY A 138 1.18 -8.07 7.96
N SER A 139 0.01 -7.58 8.35
CA SER A 139 -1.26 -8.19 7.97
C SER A 139 -1.53 -8.03 6.47
N MET A 140 -2.02 -9.10 5.85
CA MET A 140 -2.44 -9.08 4.45
C MET A 140 -3.75 -8.30 4.36
N HIS A 141 -3.86 -7.36 3.43
CA HIS A 141 -5.08 -6.58 3.26
C HIS A 141 -5.24 -6.02 1.84
N TYR A 142 -6.45 -5.60 1.50
CA TYR A 142 -6.80 -4.96 0.21
C TYR A 142 -7.88 -3.90 0.40
N GLN A 143 -8.06 -3.08 -0.64
CA GLN A 143 -9.21 -2.20 -0.78
C GLN A 143 -9.80 -2.30 -2.19
N PHE A 144 -11.12 -2.22 -2.28
CA PHE A 144 -11.86 -2.28 -3.52
C PHE A 144 -12.91 -1.18 -3.56
N ASN A 145 -12.79 -0.29 -4.54
CA ASN A 145 -13.82 0.70 -4.82
C ASN A 145 -14.98 0.02 -5.56
N ASP A 146 -16.00 -0.42 -4.82
CA ASP A 146 -17.24 -1.00 -5.37
C ASP A 146 -18.25 0.10 -5.79
N GLY A 147 -17.81 1.35 -5.85
CA GLY A 147 -18.57 2.49 -6.35
C GLY A 147 -18.35 2.74 -7.84
N CYS A 148 -19.27 3.52 -8.43
CA CYS A 148 -19.15 4.03 -9.80
C CYS A 148 -18.53 5.43 -9.89
N GLN A 149 -17.98 5.93 -8.77
CA GLN A 149 -17.28 7.20 -8.66
C GLN A 149 -15.87 6.95 -8.13
N ASP A 150 -14.96 7.89 -8.35
CA ASP A 150 -13.63 7.83 -7.73
C ASP A 150 -13.75 7.81 -6.20
N ALA A 151 -12.81 7.13 -5.55
CA ALA A 151 -12.67 7.10 -4.11
C ALA A 151 -11.26 7.53 -3.72
N VAL A 152 -11.14 8.36 -2.67
CA VAL A 152 -9.83 8.82 -2.16
C VAL A 152 -9.66 8.37 -0.72
N LEU A 153 -8.63 7.57 -0.48
CA LEU A 153 -8.24 7.11 0.85
C LEU A 153 -6.92 7.76 1.29
N VAL A 154 -6.77 7.94 2.59
CA VAL A 154 -5.52 8.41 3.22
C VAL A 154 -5.06 7.38 4.23
N ALA A 155 -3.88 6.83 4.00
CA ALA A 155 -3.20 5.89 4.88
C ALA A 155 -2.18 6.62 5.74
N ALA A 156 -2.29 6.53 7.07
CA ALA A 156 -1.25 6.92 8.01
C ALA A 156 -0.55 5.66 8.52
N LEU A 157 0.78 5.60 8.38
CA LEU A 157 1.55 4.39 8.69
C LEU A 157 2.53 4.66 9.83
N GLY A 158 2.60 3.72 10.78
CA GLY A 158 3.46 3.76 11.96
C GLY A 158 4.94 3.51 11.70
N SER A 159 5.45 3.95 10.55
CA SER A 159 6.88 3.98 10.23
C SER A 159 7.14 5.02 9.15
N GLY A 160 8.28 5.71 9.21
CA GLY A 160 8.76 6.56 8.12
C GLY A 160 9.15 5.78 6.86
N ASN A 161 9.33 4.45 6.96
CA ASN A 161 9.62 3.57 5.86
C ASN A 161 8.83 2.26 6.03
N PRO A 162 7.52 2.26 5.73
CA PRO A 162 6.65 1.12 6.00
C PRO A 162 6.99 -0.09 5.13
N GLY A 163 7.44 0.19 3.89
CA GLY A 163 7.57 -0.79 2.82
C GLY A 163 6.22 -1.30 2.34
N THR A 164 6.18 -1.80 1.11
CA THR A 164 4.99 -2.46 0.55
C THR A 164 5.43 -3.73 -0.16
N ASN A 165 4.84 -4.86 0.18
CA ASN A 165 5.07 -6.11 -0.52
C ASN A 165 3.74 -6.63 -1.08
N GLN A 166 3.67 -6.70 -2.41
CA GLN A 166 2.50 -7.22 -3.11
C GLN A 166 2.39 -8.72 -2.91
N MET A 167 1.19 -9.24 -2.66
CA MET A 167 1.00 -10.68 -2.48
C MET A 167 1.33 -11.48 -3.75
N THR A 168 1.30 -10.85 -4.93
CA THR A 168 1.75 -11.45 -6.19
C THR A 168 3.23 -11.82 -6.19
N ASN A 169 4.06 -11.22 -5.33
CA ASN A 169 5.48 -11.60 -5.19
C ASN A 169 5.68 -13.04 -4.70
N LEU A 170 4.64 -13.67 -4.13
CA LEU A 170 4.64 -15.11 -3.85
C LEU A 170 5.04 -15.92 -5.10
N PHE A 171 4.56 -15.53 -6.28
CA PHE A 171 4.82 -16.22 -7.53
C PHE A 171 6.22 -15.95 -8.11
N HIS A 172 6.99 -15.03 -7.53
CA HIS A 172 8.39 -14.80 -7.86
C HIS A 172 9.35 -15.68 -7.04
N LEU A 173 8.86 -16.41 -6.03
CA LEU A 173 9.65 -17.39 -5.30
C LEU A 173 9.98 -18.61 -6.17
N ASN A 174 10.87 -19.47 -5.66
CA ASN A 174 11.19 -20.73 -6.33
C ASN A 174 9.91 -21.49 -6.69
N SER A 175 9.73 -21.77 -7.97
CA SER A 175 8.49 -22.39 -8.48
C SER A 175 8.24 -23.77 -7.88
N GLY A 176 9.28 -24.57 -7.61
CA GLY A 176 9.12 -25.86 -6.93
C GLY A 176 8.54 -25.71 -5.52
N VAL A 177 8.97 -24.69 -4.77
CA VAL A 177 8.44 -24.37 -3.44
C VAL A 177 7.00 -23.90 -3.54
N VAL A 178 6.72 -22.90 -4.39
CA VAL A 178 5.35 -22.38 -4.59
C VAL A 178 4.40 -23.50 -5.02
N ASN A 179 4.82 -24.37 -5.92
CA ASN A 179 4.01 -25.49 -6.42
C ASN A 179 3.71 -26.50 -5.31
N THR A 180 4.70 -26.80 -4.47
CA THR A 180 4.51 -27.68 -3.32
C THR A 180 3.57 -27.04 -2.29
N THR A 181 3.67 -25.73 -2.08
CA THR A 181 2.80 -24.99 -1.16
C THR A 181 1.34 -24.91 -1.63
N LEU A 182 1.11 -24.71 -2.93
CA LEU A 182 -0.24 -24.46 -3.48
C LEU A 182 -0.97 -25.71 -3.99
N GLY A 183 -0.29 -26.85 -4.23
CA GLY A 183 -0.94 -28.11 -4.57
C GLY A 183 -1.36 -28.31 -6.04
N ALA A 184 -0.95 -27.42 -6.95
CA ALA A 184 -1.05 -27.46 -8.42
C ALA A 184 -2.40 -27.10 -9.12
N PRO A 185 -2.34 -26.54 -10.37
CA PRO A 185 -1.13 -26.12 -11.12
C PRO A 185 -0.80 -24.62 -10.93
N SER A 186 0.40 -24.06 -11.10
CA SER A 186 1.84 -24.48 -11.17
C SER A 186 2.76 -23.28 -11.53
N SER A 187 2.15 -22.15 -11.93
CA SER A 187 2.66 -20.81 -12.21
C SER A 187 1.41 -20.03 -12.67
N ILE A 188 1.38 -18.70 -12.66
CA ILE A 188 0.33 -17.98 -13.39
C ILE A 188 0.94 -17.48 -14.69
N ASP A 189 0.57 -18.09 -15.80
CA ASP A 189 0.88 -17.61 -17.14
C ASP A 189 -0.37 -17.62 -18.02
N GLY A 190 -0.22 -17.17 -19.27
CA GLY A 190 -1.34 -17.07 -20.21
C GLY A 190 -2.04 -18.40 -20.50
N SER A 191 -1.39 -19.55 -20.26
CA SER A 191 -1.93 -20.87 -20.55
C SER A 191 -2.82 -21.43 -19.43
N ASN A 192 -2.67 -20.92 -18.20
CA ASN A 192 -3.37 -21.46 -17.03
C ASN A 192 -4.09 -20.39 -16.18
N VAL A 193 -4.09 -19.13 -16.62
CA VAL A 193 -4.78 -18.03 -15.93
C VAL A 193 -6.27 -18.31 -15.69
N ASP A 194 -6.94 -19.03 -16.59
CA ASP A 194 -8.36 -19.39 -16.44
C ASP A 194 -8.61 -20.51 -15.42
N GLU A 195 -7.63 -21.39 -15.22
CA GLU A 195 -7.67 -22.40 -14.17
C GLU A 195 -7.37 -21.77 -12.81
N PHE A 196 -6.37 -20.90 -12.75
CA PHE A 196 -6.07 -20.11 -11.54
C PHE A 196 -7.23 -19.19 -11.14
N ARG A 197 -7.94 -18.59 -12.10
CA ARG A 197 -9.17 -17.80 -11.84
C ARG A 197 -10.24 -18.58 -11.08
N LYS A 198 -10.28 -19.92 -11.19
CA LYS A 198 -11.20 -20.77 -10.42
C LYS A 198 -10.74 -20.95 -8.98
N SER A 199 -9.44 -20.78 -8.71
CA SER A 199 -8.82 -20.85 -7.38
C SER A 199 -8.82 -19.51 -6.64
N ILE A 200 -9.02 -18.39 -7.34
CA ILE A 200 -9.33 -17.10 -6.70
C ILE A 200 -10.70 -17.26 -6.03
N PRO A 201 -10.85 -16.92 -4.73
CA PRO A 201 -12.14 -16.89 -4.06
C PRO A 201 -13.19 -16.23 -4.95
N ALA A 202 -14.27 -16.95 -5.23
CA ALA A 202 -15.26 -16.55 -6.24
C ALA A 202 -15.81 -15.15 -5.97
N ASN A 203 -15.88 -14.75 -4.70
CA ASN A 203 -16.38 -13.44 -4.25
C ASN A 203 -15.61 -12.26 -4.85
N LEU A 204 -14.27 -12.20 -4.76
CA LEU A 204 -13.53 -11.00 -5.20
C LEU A 204 -13.54 -10.83 -6.72
N ALA A 205 -13.36 -11.93 -7.46
CA ALA A 205 -13.42 -11.91 -8.91
C ALA A 205 -14.84 -11.60 -9.43
N GLN A 206 -15.88 -12.08 -8.74
CA GLN A 206 -17.27 -11.73 -9.04
C GLN A 206 -17.58 -10.28 -8.70
N ASP A 207 -17.06 -9.75 -7.60
CA ASP A 207 -17.27 -8.36 -7.18
C ASP A 207 -16.74 -7.37 -8.21
N VAL A 208 -15.52 -7.59 -8.73
CA VAL A 208 -14.97 -6.75 -9.81
C VAL A 208 -15.82 -6.82 -11.07
N LYS A 209 -16.20 -8.03 -11.51
CA LYS A 209 -17.03 -8.21 -12.71
C LYS A 209 -18.40 -7.56 -12.54
N SER A 210 -19.01 -7.71 -11.38
CA SER A 210 -20.33 -7.15 -11.05
C SER A 210 -20.27 -5.63 -11.00
N CYS A 211 -19.20 -5.06 -10.43
CA CYS A 211 -18.97 -3.63 -10.46
C CYS A 211 -18.79 -3.12 -11.89
N LEU A 212 -17.95 -3.76 -12.71
CA LEU A 212 -17.74 -3.35 -14.11
C LEU A 212 -19.03 -3.47 -14.93
N ALA A 213 -19.87 -4.48 -14.67
CA ALA A 213 -21.18 -4.60 -15.30
C ALA A 213 -22.14 -3.47 -14.88
N ARG A 214 -22.05 -3.02 -13.62
CA ARG A 214 -22.89 -1.95 -13.05
C ARG A 214 -22.43 -0.56 -13.48
N CYS A 215 -21.13 -0.29 -13.47
CA CYS A 215 -20.56 1.04 -13.69
C CYS A 215 -20.09 1.28 -15.13
N GLY A 216 -20.04 0.23 -15.95
CA GLY A 216 -19.48 0.26 -17.30
C GLY A 216 -17.97 -0.01 -17.34
N PRO A 217 -17.43 -0.35 -18.53
CA PRO A 217 -15.99 -0.47 -18.72
C PRO A 217 -15.29 0.88 -18.49
N ARG A 218 -14.06 0.82 -17.98
CA ARG A 218 -13.21 1.99 -17.72
C ARG A 218 -12.66 2.58 -19.01
#